data_AF-Q58344-F1
#
_entry.id   AF-Q58344-F1
#
_cell.length_a   1.000
_cell.length_b   1.000
_cell.length_c   1.000
_cell.angle_alpha   90.00
_cell.angle_beta   90.00
_cell.angle_gamma   90.00
#
_symmetry.space_group_name_H-M   'P 1'
#
loop_
_entity.id
_entity.type
_entity.pdbx_description
1 polymer ?
#
loop_
_entity_poly.entity_id
_entity_poly.type
_entity_poly.pdbx_seq_one_letter_code
_entity_poly.pdbx_strand_id
1 'polypeptide(L)'
;MRFMEEEFYKIFKGAGLIKTLIRSIFLTNRNKFSKPSKTKPIQLTECIGCGLCVDVCPTNAIKIFSFRETICSVCGTCVDVCPNNAIIKDRFTIDADKCTKCGVCVLFCPIPIIKKEIPKPKTPVILKDRCNSCGLCECEAIDIINKEINPEKCKLCLSCIEKCPLQAILTPDEYINSLIVKVDIDSCIFCRECEEICPIRGNYEHRES
;
A
#
# COMPACT_ATOMS: atom_id res chain seq x y z
N MET A 1 -17.86 28.05 -23.01
CA MET A 1 -16.96 27.29 -22.11
C MET A 1 -15.79 26.62 -22.82
N ARG A 2 -15.88 26.26 -24.12
CA ARG A 2 -14.75 25.71 -24.91
C ARG A 2 -13.66 26.72 -25.32
N PHE A 3 -13.98 28.02 -25.37
CA PHE A 3 -13.02 29.06 -25.80
C PHE A 3 -11.97 29.44 -24.75
N MET A 4 -12.24 29.25 -23.45
CA MET A 4 -11.25 29.56 -22.39
C MET A 4 -10.16 28.49 -22.25
N GLU A 5 -10.44 27.23 -22.64
CA GLU A 5 -9.45 26.14 -22.54
C GLU A 5 -8.33 26.27 -23.59
N GLU A 6 -8.63 26.77 -24.80
CA GLU A 6 -7.61 26.93 -25.85
C GLU A 6 -6.66 28.11 -25.60
N GLU A 7 -7.15 29.24 -25.07
CA GLU A 7 -6.28 30.34 -24.65
C GLU A 7 -5.42 29.95 -23.44
N PHE A 8 -6.00 29.23 -22.46
CA PHE A 8 -5.24 28.69 -21.32
C PHE A 8 -4.13 27.73 -21.77
N TYR A 9 -4.39 26.87 -22.77
CA TYR A 9 -3.40 25.95 -23.33
C TYR A 9 -2.31 26.67 -24.16
N LYS A 10 -2.63 27.80 -24.82
CA LYS A 10 -1.64 28.64 -25.53
C LYS A 10 -0.71 29.39 -24.58
N ILE A 11 -1.21 29.87 -23.45
CA ILE A 11 -0.38 30.47 -22.38
C ILE A 11 0.63 29.46 -21.83
N PHE A 12 0.22 28.21 -21.64
CA PHE A 12 1.11 27.15 -21.13
C PHE A 12 2.07 26.57 -22.17
N LYS A 13 1.81 26.71 -23.47
CA LYS A 13 2.76 26.29 -24.52
C LYS A 13 3.99 27.20 -24.65
N GLY A 14 3.96 28.41 -24.11
CA GLY A 14 5.14 29.28 -23.98
C GLY A 14 5.98 29.02 -22.72
N ALA A 15 5.54 28.12 -21.84
CA ALA A 15 6.01 28.02 -20.45
C ALA A 15 7.31 27.20 -20.27
N GLY A 16 8.20 27.17 -21.26
CA GLY A 16 9.54 26.58 -21.08
C GLY A 16 10.29 27.27 -19.94
N LEU A 17 10.24 28.60 -19.90
CA LEU A 17 10.87 29.42 -18.87
C LEU A 17 10.21 29.26 -17.50
N ILE A 18 8.87 29.25 -17.41
CA ILE A 18 8.15 29.09 -16.14
C ILE A 18 8.36 27.68 -15.57
N LYS A 19 8.28 26.64 -16.40
CA LYS A 19 8.54 25.25 -15.97
C LYS A 19 9.99 25.09 -15.50
N THR A 20 10.94 25.76 -16.16
CA THR A 20 12.35 25.77 -15.76
C THR A 20 12.57 26.56 -14.47
N LEU A 21 11.89 27.70 -14.28
CA LEU A 21 11.92 28.49 -13.04
C LEU A 21 11.31 27.71 -11.85
N ILE A 22 10.13 27.12 -12.01
CA ILE A 22 9.50 26.27 -10.98
C ILE A 22 10.41 25.09 -10.64
N ARG A 23 10.95 24.40 -11.66
CA ARG A 23 11.89 23.29 -11.46
C ARG A 23 13.16 23.77 -10.76
N SER A 24 13.70 24.93 -11.10
CA SER A 24 14.87 25.52 -10.44
C SER A 24 14.56 25.82 -8.97
N ILE A 25 13.45 26.51 -8.67
CA ILE A 25 13.00 26.83 -7.30
C ILE A 25 12.82 25.55 -6.46
N PHE A 26 12.13 24.54 -7.00
CA PHE A 26 11.94 23.25 -6.32
C PHE A 26 13.25 22.49 -6.13
N LEU A 27 14.19 22.53 -7.09
CA LEU A 27 15.49 21.89 -6.95
C LEU A 27 16.40 22.62 -5.95
N THR A 28 16.39 23.95 -5.91
CA THR A 28 17.15 24.74 -4.92
C THR A 28 16.57 24.63 -3.51
N ASN A 29 15.26 24.41 -3.35
CA ASN A 29 14.61 24.24 -2.05
C ASN A 29 14.36 22.78 -1.65
N ARG A 30 14.80 21.79 -2.44
CA ARG A 30 14.63 20.36 -2.13
C ARG A 30 15.19 19.97 -0.75
N ASN A 31 16.21 20.69 -0.28
CA ASN A 31 16.84 20.45 1.02
C ASN A 31 16.12 21.14 2.20
N LYS A 32 15.03 21.89 1.97
CA LYS A 32 14.22 22.52 3.02
C LYS A 32 12.95 21.76 3.39
N PHE A 33 12.60 20.69 2.67
CA PHE A 33 11.51 19.80 3.06
C PHE A 33 12.10 18.64 3.88
N SER A 34 12.11 18.80 5.21
CA SER A 34 12.34 17.67 6.12
C SER A 34 11.23 16.64 5.91
N LYS A 35 11.59 15.36 5.73
CA LYS A 35 10.61 14.27 5.80
C LYS A 35 9.83 14.41 7.11
N PRO A 36 8.49 14.43 7.10
CA PRO A 36 7.72 14.43 8.33
C PRO A 36 8.14 13.24 9.20
N SER A 37 8.11 13.45 10.52
CA SER A 37 8.36 12.39 11.50
C SER A 37 7.49 11.19 11.14
N LYS A 38 8.10 10.01 11.04
CA LYS A 38 7.41 8.77 10.70
C LYS A 38 6.22 8.60 11.64
N THR A 39 5.00 8.56 11.11
CA THR A 39 3.85 8.02 11.84
C THR A 39 4.09 6.54 12.14
N LYS A 40 3.42 6.02 13.17
CA LYS A 40 3.36 4.56 13.39
C LYS A 40 2.83 3.87 12.11
N PRO A 41 3.19 2.61 11.85
CA PRO A 41 2.68 1.94 10.67
C PRO A 41 1.18 1.82 10.85
N ILE A 42 0.46 2.11 9.77
CA ILE A 42 -0.97 1.84 9.72
C ILE A 42 -1.09 0.32 9.87
N GLN A 43 -1.61 -0.17 11.01
CA GLN A 43 -1.85 -1.60 11.13
C GLN A 43 -3.18 -1.93 10.49
N LEU A 44 -3.06 -2.75 9.46
CA LEU A 44 -4.19 -3.18 8.65
C LEU A 44 -4.60 -4.62 8.95
N THR A 45 -3.98 -5.27 9.94
CA THR A 45 -4.27 -6.67 10.35
C THR A 45 -5.76 -6.91 10.51
N GLU A 46 -6.43 -6.02 11.24
CA GLU A 46 -7.88 -6.10 11.50
C GLU A 46 -8.71 -5.24 10.55
N CYS A 47 -8.12 -4.68 9.48
CA CYS A 47 -8.83 -3.84 8.53
C CYS A 47 -9.93 -4.64 7.82
N ILE A 48 -11.18 -4.23 8.09
CA ILE A 48 -12.39 -4.78 7.47
C ILE A 48 -12.72 -4.16 6.11
N GLY A 49 -11.95 -3.16 5.68
CA GLY A 49 -12.19 -2.51 4.40
C GLY A 49 -13.39 -1.55 4.38
N CYS A 50 -13.75 -0.93 5.51
CA CYS A 50 -14.96 -0.09 5.63
C CYS A 50 -14.89 1.23 4.83
N GLY A 51 -13.70 1.70 4.48
CA GLY A 51 -13.50 2.89 3.66
C GLY A 51 -13.56 4.23 4.38
N LEU A 52 -13.88 4.27 5.67
CA LEU A 52 -13.91 5.51 6.46
C LEU A 52 -12.60 6.31 6.37
N CYS A 53 -11.45 5.64 6.32
CA CYS A 53 -10.15 6.28 6.15
C CYS A 53 -9.98 7.00 4.79
N VAL A 54 -10.65 6.52 3.74
CA VAL A 54 -10.67 7.17 2.43
C VAL A 54 -11.53 8.43 2.48
N ASP A 55 -12.71 8.32 3.08
CA ASP A 55 -13.68 9.41 3.15
C ASP A 55 -13.12 10.64 3.88
N VAL A 56 -12.32 10.43 4.93
CA VAL A 56 -11.72 11.52 5.72
C VAL A 56 -10.37 12.01 5.18
N CYS A 57 -9.82 11.41 4.12
CA CYS A 57 -8.48 11.79 3.66
C CYS A 57 -8.50 13.09 2.85
N PRO A 58 -8.01 14.24 3.37
CA PRO A 58 -8.17 15.54 2.70
C PRO A 58 -7.38 15.65 1.39
N THR A 59 -6.38 14.79 1.19
CA THR A 59 -5.51 14.79 0.00
C THR A 59 -5.78 13.62 -0.95
N ASN A 60 -6.80 12.79 -0.69
CA ASN A 60 -7.05 11.55 -1.44
C ASN A 60 -5.84 10.61 -1.50
N ALA A 61 -4.96 10.67 -0.49
CA ALA A 61 -3.79 9.82 -0.40
C ALA A 61 -4.14 8.34 -0.14
N ILE A 62 -5.32 8.07 0.42
CA ILE A 62 -5.76 6.72 0.79
C ILE A 62 -6.72 6.21 -0.28
N LYS A 63 -6.44 5.02 -0.78
CA LYS A 63 -7.33 4.28 -1.70
C LYS A 63 -7.67 2.96 -1.06
N ILE A 64 -8.97 2.67 -1.01
CA ILE A 64 -9.50 1.37 -0.65
C ILE A 64 -10.21 0.78 -1.84
N PHE A 65 -10.11 -0.54 -1.99
CA PHE A 65 -11.09 -1.24 -2.81
C PHE A 65 -12.33 -1.45 -1.97
N SER A 66 -13.40 -0.74 -2.30
CA SER A 66 -14.68 -0.86 -1.61
C SER A 66 -15.19 -2.29 -1.77
N PHE A 67 -15.23 -3.05 -0.67
CA PHE A 67 -15.98 -4.29 -0.67
C PHE A 67 -17.45 -3.92 -0.55
N ARG A 68 -18.26 -4.30 -1.54
CA ARG A 68 -19.72 -4.30 -1.37
C ARG A 68 -20.07 -5.62 -0.68
N GLU A 69 -21.09 -5.61 0.17
CA GLU A 69 -21.74 -6.83 0.69
C GLU A 69 -22.48 -7.54 -0.44
N THR A 70 -21.73 -7.98 -1.45
CA THR A 70 -22.23 -8.66 -2.63
C THR A 70 -21.85 -10.12 -2.49
N ILE A 71 -22.86 -10.99 -2.53
CA ILE A 71 -22.67 -12.41 -2.81
C ILE A 71 -22.06 -12.50 -4.23
N CYS A 72 -21.16 -13.47 -4.44
CA CYS A 72 -20.56 -13.70 -5.76
C CYS A 72 -21.64 -13.88 -6.80
N SER A 73 -21.81 -12.87 -7.66
CA SER A 73 -22.74 -12.89 -8.79
C SER A 73 -22.19 -13.70 -9.96
N VAL A 74 -21.02 -14.33 -9.79
CA VAL A 74 -20.48 -15.23 -10.80
C VAL A 74 -20.20 -14.44 -12.10
N CYS A 75 -19.71 -13.19 -11.98
CA CYS A 75 -19.49 -12.29 -13.12
C CYS A 75 -18.23 -12.59 -13.95
N GLY A 76 -17.21 -13.24 -13.37
CA GLY A 76 -15.98 -13.61 -14.10
C GLY A 76 -14.89 -12.54 -14.16
N THR A 77 -15.17 -11.29 -13.80
CA THR A 77 -14.21 -10.18 -13.93
C THR A 77 -12.86 -10.45 -13.29
N CYS A 78 -12.82 -11.13 -12.14
CA CYS A 78 -11.55 -11.48 -11.48
C CYS A 78 -10.67 -12.41 -12.34
N VAL A 79 -11.28 -13.37 -13.05
CA VAL A 79 -10.57 -14.27 -13.98
C VAL A 79 -10.00 -13.47 -15.14
N ASP A 80 -10.82 -12.62 -15.74
CA ASP A 80 -10.47 -11.85 -16.95
C ASP A 80 -9.31 -10.86 -16.71
N VAL A 81 -9.27 -10.24 -15.54
CA VAL A 81 -8.27 -9.21 -15.18
C VAL A 81 -7.00 -9.79 -14.58
N CYS A 82 -6.93 -11.09 -14.28
CA CYS A 82 -5.74 -11.68 -13.68
C CYS A 82 -4.60 -11.76 -14.72
N PRO A 83 -3.53 -10.94 -14.61
CA PRO A 83 -2.48 -10.90 -15.65
C PRO A 83 -1.68 -12.20 -15.75
N ASN A 84 -1.76 -13.06 -14.73
CA ASN A 84 -1.02 -14.32 -14.66
C ASN A 84 -1.91 -15.55 -14.85
N ASN A 85 -3.20 -15.38 -15.19
CA ASN A 85 -4.17 -16.48 -15.29
C ASN A 85 -4.17 -17.39 -14.04
N ALA A 86 -4.01 -16.77 -12.87
CA ALA A 86 -3.89 -17.48 -11.60
C ALA A 86 -5.25 -17.88 -11.01
N ILE A 87 -6.37 -17.35 -11.50
CA ILE A 87 -7.70 -17.64 -10.95
C ILE A 87 -8.31 -18.79 -11.73
N ILE A 88 -8.57 -19.90 -11.04
CA ILE A 88 -9.16 -21.11 -11.62
C ILE A 88 -10.66 -20.87 -11.90
N LYS A 89 -11.24 -21.64 -12.83
CA LYS A 89 -12.62 -21.44 -13.33
C LYS A 89 -13.70 -21.50 -12.23
N ASP A 90 -13.40 -22.09 -11.08
CA ASP A 90 -14.27 -22.03 -9.90
C ASP A 90 -14.35 -20.63 -9.28
N ARG A 91 -13.50 -19.67 -9.72
CA ARG A 91 -13.38 -18.27 -9.29
C ARG A 91 -12.95 -18.03 -7.85
N PHE A 92 -12.81 -19.09 -7.08
CA PHE A 92 -12.43 -19.05 -5.69
C PHE A 92 -11.03 -19.59 -5.49
N THR A 93 -10.51 -20.44 -6.37
CA THR A 93 -9.16 -20.97 -6.17
C THR A 93 -8.13 -20.13 -6.94
N ILE A 94 -7.12 -19.63 -6.22
CA ILE A 94 -5.96 -18.95 -6.81
C ILE A 94 -4.77 -19.91 -6.82
N ASP A 95 -4.27 -20.19 -8.01
CA ASP A 95 -3.03 -20.92 -8.27
C ASP A 95 -1.84 -20.17 -7.65
N ALA A 96 -1.25 -20.77 -6.61
CA ALA A 96 -0.18 -20.16 -5.84
C ALA A 96 1.11 -19.96 -6.62
N ASP A 97 1.35 -20.80 -7.63
CA ASP A 97 2.56 -20.74 -8.47
C ASP A 97 2.44 -19.62 -9.51
N LYS A 98 1.22 -19.28 -9.92
CA LYS A 98 0.96 -18.16 -10.85
C LYS A 98 0.70 -16.83 -10.14
N CYS A 99 0.31 -16.83 -8.88
CA CYS A 99 -0.06 -15.62 -8.16
C CYS A 99 1.14 -14.79 -7.71
N THR A 100 1.36 -13.67 -8.38
CA THR A 100 2.36 -12.66 -8.02
C THR A 100 1.93 -11.70 -6.90
N LYS A 101 0.72 -11.89 -6.34
CA LYS A 101 0.17 -11.07 -5.24
C LYS A 101 0.10 -9.59 -5.61
N CYS A 102 -0.23 -9.28 -6.87
CA CYS A 102 -0.35 -7.90 -7.35
C CYS A 102 -1.61 -7.16 -6.86
N GLY A 103 -2.60 -7.90 -6.35
CA GLY A 103 -3.86 -7.35 -5.85
C GLY A 103 -4.88 -6.96 -6.93
N VAL A 104 -4.59 -7.20 -8.22
CA VAL A 104 -5.49 -6.81 -9.33
C VAL A 104 -6.87 -7.47 -9.22
N CYS A 105 -6.95 -8.73 -8.76
CA CYS A 105 -8.25 -9.37 -8.55
C CYS A 105 -9.10 -8.68 -7.47
N VAL A 106 -8.48 -8.14 -6.41
CA VAL A 106 -9.18 -7.40 -5.35
C VAL A 106 -9.59 -6.01 -5.81
N LEU A 107 -8.80 -5.41 -6.72
CA LEU A 107 -9.17 -4.15 -7.38
C LEU A 107 -10.51 -4.26 -8.13
N PHE A 108 -10.78 -5.42 -8.75
CA PHE A 108 -11.97 -5.61 -9.58
C PHE A 108 -13.11 -6.42 -8.93
N CYS A 109 -12.82 -7.19 -7.88
CA CYS A 109 -13.81 -8.01 -7.21
C CYS A 109 -14.17 -7.38 -5.85
N PRO A 110 -15.40 -6.86 -5.69
CA PRO A 110 -15.83 -6.20 -4.45
C PRO A 110 -16.15 -7.20 -3.32
N ILE A 111 -15.81 -8.48 -3.47
CA ILE A 111 -16.22 -9.53 -2.55
C ILE A 111 -15.04 -9.92 -1.66
N PRO A 112 -15.17 -9.84 -0.32
CA PRO A 112 -14.08 -10.18 0.60
C PRO A 112 -13.55 -11.62 0.46
N ILE A 113 -14.32 -12.53 -0.15
CA ILE A 113 -13.89 -13.92 -0.36
C ILE A 113 -12.61 -13.97 -1.19
N ILE A 114 -12.52 -13.22 -2.31
CA ILE A 114 -11.33 -13.28 -3.19
C ILE A 114 -10.03 -12.91 -2.45
N LYS A 115 -10.13 -12.04 -1.43
CA LYS A 115 -9.01 -11.64 -0.58
C LYS A 115 -8.49 -12.83 0.23
N LYS A 116 -9.38 -13.67 0.75
CA LYS A 116 -9.02 -14.85 1.56
C LYS A 116 -8.33 -15.93 0.74
N GLU A 117 -8.58 -15.93 -0.57
CA GLU A 117 -8.01 -16.87 -1.52
C GLU A 117 -6.62 -16.43 -2.02
N ILE A 118 -6.17 -15.20 -1.74
CA ILE A 118 -4.81 -14.79 -2.09
C ILE A 118 -3.82 -15.58 -1.22
N PRO A 119 -2.87 -16.32 -1.83
CA PRO A 119 -1.86 -17.04 -1.10
C PRO A 119 -1.02 -16.08 -0.25
N LYS A 120 -1.00 -16.30 1.07
CA LYS A 120 -0.19 -15.53 2.00
C LYS A 120 1.30 -15.88 1.82
N PRO A 121 2.21 -14.90 1.92
CA PRO A 121 3.64 -15.19 2.06
C PRO A 121 3.90 -16.09 3.28
N LYS A 122 4.86 -17.01 3.18
CA LYS A 122 5.29 -17.86 4.31
C LYS A 122 6.12 -17.08 5.35
N THR A 123 6.64 -15.92 4.96
CA THR A 123 7.54 -15.07 5.76
C THR A 123 7.03 -13.64 5.77
N PRO A 124 7.50 -12.80 6.72
CA PRO A 124 7.34 -11.36 6.60
C PRO A 124 7.90 -10.85 5.27
N VAL A 125 7.31 -9.79 4.72
CA VAL A 125 7.71 -9.22 3.42
C VAL A 125 8.45 -7.91 3.64
N ILE A 126 9.64 -7.79 3.04
CA ILE A 126 10.41 -6.55 3.03
C ILE A 126 10.00 -5.69 1.82
N LEU A 127 9.43 -4.53 2.09
CA LEU A 127 9.09 -3.52 1.09
C LEU A 127 10.38 -2.85 0.58
N LYS A 128 10.77 -3.20 -0.66
CA LYS A 128 12.08 -2.84 -1.23
C LYS A 128 12.28 -1.32 -1.37
N ASP A 129 11.20 -0.57 -1.57
CA ASP A 129 11.14 0.89 -1.66
C ASP A 129 11.25 1.60 -0.31
N ARG A 130 10.92 0.90 0.80
CA ARG A 130 11.00 1.46 2.16
C ARG A 130 12.25 1.04 2.93
N CYS A 131 12.79 -0.14 2.65
CA CYS A 131 13.98 -0.66 3.33
C CYS A 131 15.25 0.06 2.84
N ASN A 132 16.05 0.59 3.79
CA ASN A 132 17.33 1.24 3.53
C ASN A 132 18.56 0.35 3.83
N SER A 133 18.35 -0.95 4.06
CA SER A 133 19.42 -1.92 4.34
C SER A 133 20.31 -1.59 5.56
N CYS A 134 19.75 -0.98 6.61
CA CYS A 134 20.49 -0.64 7.84
C CYS A 134 20.94 -1.82 8.71
N GLY A 135 20.38 -3.00 8.52
CA GLY A 135 20.77 -4.22 9.25
C GLY A 135 20.19 -4.41 10.65
N LEU A 136 19.36 -3.49 11.16
CA LEU A 136 18.72 -3.65 12.48
C LEU A 136 17.89 -4.93 12.62
N CYS A 137 17.34 -5.45 11.51
CA CYS A 137 16.56 -6.70 11.49
C CYS A 137 17.42 -7.97 11.48
N GLU A 138 18.72 -7.89 11.81
CA GLU A 138 19.68 -8.99 11.76
C GLU A 138 19.08 -10.34 12.22
N CYS A 139 19.04 -11.28 11.29
CA CYS A 139 18.46 -12.61 11.42
C CYS A 139 19.07 -13.52 10.33
N GLU A 140 19.35 -14.78 10.66
CA GLU A 140 19.93 -15.76 9.72
C GLU A 140 19.07 -16.02 8.47
N ALA A 141 17.78 -15.69 8.54
CA ALA A 141 16.83 -15.82 7.45
C ALA A 141 16.81 -14.61 6.50
N ILE A 142 17.39 -13.47 6.88
CA ILE A 142 17.24 -12.21 6.14
C ILE A 142 18.50 -11.91 5.34
N ASP A 143 18.33 -11.77 4.03
CA ASP A 143 19.30 -11.14 3.15
C ASP A 143 19.01 -9.64 3.08
N ILE A 144 19.78 -8.85 3.81
CA ILE A 144 19.61 -7.39 3.92
C ILE A 144 19.95 -6.68 2.61
N ILE A 145 20.84 -7.25 1.80
CA ILE A 145 21.29 -6.66 0.53
C ILE A 145 20.19 -6.85 -0.52
N ASN A 146 19.71 -8.07 -0.68
CA ASN A 146 18.66 -8.42 -1.65
C ASN A 146 17.24 -8.09 -1.16
N LYS A 147 17.10 -7.77 0.13
CA LYS A 147 15.84 -7.43 0.82
C LYS A 147 14.85 -8.60 0.75
N GLU A 148 15.36 -9.80 1.02
CA GLU A 148 14.63 -11.06 0.90
C GLU A 148 14.73 -11.88 2.19
N ILE A 149 13.70 -12.67 2.48
CA ILE A 149 13.64 -13.55 3.65
C ILE A 149 13.53 -14.99 3.18
N ASN A 150 14.49 -15.81 3.58
CA ASN A 150 14.51 -17.23 3.30
C ASN A 150 13.41 -17.97 4.11
N PRO A 151 12.42 -18.59 3.45
CA PRO A 151 11.32 -19.27 4.12
C PRO A 151 11.74 -20.51 4.93
N GLU A 152 12.83 -21.18 4.55
CA GLU A 152 13.31 -22.38 5.26
C GLU A 152 14.02 -22.03 6.58
N LYS A 153 14.53 -20.80 6.72
CA LYS A 153 15.21 -20.33 7.94
C LYS A 153 14.32 -19.50 8.84
N CYS A 154 13.26 -18.90 8.29
CA CYS A 154 12.38 -18.01 9.04
C CYS A 154 11.46 -18.78 9.97
N LYS A 155 11.62 -18.61 11.29
CA LYS A 155 10.79 -19.23 12.33
C LYS A 155 9.52 -18.43 12.67
N LEU A 156 9.22 -17.39 11.89
CA LEU A 156 8.06 -16.49 12.07
C LEU A 156 7.98 -15.86 13.49
N CYS A 157 9.12 -15.54 14.12
CA CYS A 157 9.15 -14.89 15.44
C CYS A 157 8.78 -13.40 15.42
N LEU A 158 8.67 -12.79 14.22
CA LEU A 158 8.30 -11.39 13.96
C LEU A 158 9.24 -10.31 14.54
N SER A 159 10.34 -10.68 15.20
CA SER A 159 11.30 -9.72 15.78
C SER A 159 11.89 -8.73 14.76
N CYS A 160 11.99 -9.12 13.48
CA CYS A 160 12.46 -8.23 12.42
C CYS A 160 11.54 -7.02 12.20
N ILE A 161 10.23 -7.18 12.44
CA ILE A 161 9.22 -6.12 12.31
C ILE A 161 9.42 -5.10 13.42
N GLU A 162 9.53 -5.55 14.66
CA GLU A 162 9.75 -4.70 15.84
C GLU A 162 11.04 -3.88 15.72
N LYS A 163 12.11 -4.49 15.17
CA LYS A 163 13.40 -3.85 14.98
C LYS A 163 13.45 -2.86 13.80
N CYS A 164 12.43 -2.81 12.94
CA CYS A 164 12.48 -1.99 11.72
C CYS A 164 11.89 -0.59 11.96
N PRO A 165 12.70 0.46 12.22
CA PRO A 165 12.18 1.81 12.45
C PRO A 165 11.60 2.45 11.17
N LEU A 166 11.81 1.83 10.01
CA LEU A 166 11.26 2.26 8.72
C LEU A 166 9.92 1.59 8.41
N GLN A 167 9.49 0.61 9.21
CA GLN A 167 8.27 -0.16 8.98
C GLN A 167 8.25 -0.74 7.56
N ALA A 168 9.43 -1.14 7.10
CA ALA A 168 9.64 -1.70 5.79
C ALA A 168 9.38 -3.20 5.78
N ILE A 169 8.99 -3.80 6.90
CA ILE A 169 8.73 -5.23 7.03
C ILE A 169 7.30 -5.40 7.50
N LEU A 170 6.51 -6.13 6.73
CA LEU A 170 5.10 -6.42 7.02
C LEU A 170 4.94 -7.90 7.38
N THR A 171 4.04 -8.21 8.30
CA THR A 171 3.55 -9.59 8.47
C THR A 171 2.89 -10.09 7.17
N PRO A 172 2.74 -11.42 6.97
CA PRO A 172 2.00 -11.95 5.84
C PRO A 172 0.59 -11.35 5.68
N ASP A 173 -0.13 -11.15 6.78
CA ASP A 173 -1.47 -10.56 6.78
C ASP A 173 -1.45 -9.07 6.42
N GLU A 174 -0.57 -8.28 7.04
CA GLU A 174 -0.40 -6.87 6.69
C GLU A 174 0.02 -6.69 5.23
N TYR A 175 0.85 -7.58 4.70
CA TYR A 175 1.21 -7.56 3.29
C TYR A 175 -0.03 -7.73 2.41
N ILE A 176 -0.85 -8.76 2.66
CA ILE A 176 -2.11 -8.94 1.91
C ILE A 176 -3.04 -7.73 2.07
N ASN A 177 -3.16 -7.18 3.27
CA ASN A 177 -4.01 -6.01 3.53
C ASN A 177 -3.49 -4.74 2.84
N SER A 178 -2.16 -4.58 2.72
CA SER A 178 -1.54 -3.46 1.99
C SER A 178 -1.77 -3.49 0.48
N LEU A 179 -2.15 -4.66 -0.07
CA LEU A 179 -2.59 -4.77 -1.46
C LEU A 179 -3.98 -4.16 -1.68
N ILE A 180 -4.73 -3.95 -0.60
CA ILE A 180 -6.14 -3.54 -0.59
C ILE A 180 -6.30 -2.07 -0.23
N VAL A 181 -5.63 -1.67 0.85
CA VAL A 181 -5.56 -0.28 1.29
C VAL A 181 -4.19 0.23 0.92
N LYS A 182 -4.13 1.14 -0.05
CA LYS A 182 -2.90 1.79 -0.48
C LYS A 182 -2.90 3.23 0.00
N VAL A 183 -1.79 3.63 0.61
CA VAL A 183 -1.54 5.00 0.99
C VAL A 183 -0.41 5.53 0.13
N ASP A 184 -0.72 6.54 -0.67
CA ASP A 184 0.26 7.35 -1.37
C ASP A 184 0.96 8.27 -0.37
N ILE A 185 2.18 7.90 0.01
CA ILE A 185 2.93 8.62 1.04
C ILE A 185 3.37 10.01 0.57
N ASP A 186 3.48 10.24 -0.74
CA ASP A 186 3.86 11.54 -1.29
C ASP A 186 2.68 12.54 -1.23
N SER A 187 1.45 12.02 -1.23
CA SER A 187 0.22 12.81 -1.06
C SER A 187 -0.25 12.89 0.40
N CYS A 188 0.24 12.01 1.29
CA CYS A 188 -0.15 12.00 2.69
C CYS A 188 0.45 13.19 3.45
N ILE A 189 -0.41 13.99 4.09
CA ILE A 189 0.02 15.14 4.91
C ILE A 189 0.14 14.81 6.40
N PHE A 190 0.02 13.53 6.76
CA PHE A 190 0.15 13.04 8.14
C PHE A 190 -0.84 13.70 9.13
N CYS A 191 -2.06 14.00 8.69
CA CYS A 191 -3.11 14.58 9.55
C CYS A 191 -3.72 13.59 10.56
N ARG A 192 -3.52 12.27 10.37
CA ARG A 192 -3.97 11.16 11.24
C ARG A 192 -5.50 10.99 11.39
N GLU A 193 -6.30 11.72 10.63
CA GLU A 193 -7.76 11.60 10.65
C GLU A 193 -8.26 10.20 10.23
N CYS A 194 -7.52 9.54 9.33
CA CYS A 194 -7.76 8.16 8.93
C CYS A 194 -7.56 7.16 10.07
N GLU A 195 -6.63 7.44 10.98
CA GLU A 195 -6.52 6.70 12.22
C GLU A 195 -7.77 7.00 13.03
N GLU A 196 -8.11 8.28 13.22
CA GLU A 196 -9.23 8.80 14.04
C GLU A 196 -10.56 8.14 13.83
N ILE A 197 -10.93 7.98 12.58
CA ILE A 197 -12.23 7.45 12.20
C ILE A 197 -12.30 5.91 12.20
N CYS A 198 -11.19 5.20 12.38
CA CYS A 198 -11.17 3.74 12.24
C CYS A 198 -12.00 3.05 13.36
N PRO A 199 -13.06 2.27 13.03
CA PRO A 199 -13.96 1.69 14.03
C PRO A 199 -13.37 0.47 14.74
N ILE A 200 -12.27 -0.09 14.22
CA ILE A 200 -11.53 -1.21 14.83
C ILE A 200 -10.31 -0.68 15.59
N ARG A 201 -10.34 0.61 15.96
CA ARG A 201 -9.39 1.17 16.92
C ARG A 201 -9.49 0.41 18.24
N GLY A 202 -8.48 -0.39 18.58
CA GLY A 202 -8.30 -0.74 19.99
C GLY A 202 -7.49 -1.99 20.34
N ASN A 203 -6.25 -2.09 19.85
CA ASN A 203 -5.13 -2.50 20.71
C ASN A 203 -3.92 -1.56 20.54
N TYR A 204 -4.15 -0.36 19.99
CA TYR A 204 -3.18 0.72 20.05
C TYR A 204 -3.21 1.35 21.43
N GLU A 205 -2.92 0.56 22.46
CA GLU A 205 -2.64 1.11 23.77
C GLU A 205 -1.58 2.20 23.58
N HIS A 206 -1.91 3.37 24.11
CA HIS A 206 -0.97 4.45 24.34
C HIS A 206 0.15 3.90 25.24
N ARG A 207 1.16 3.24 24.65
CA ARG A 207 2.47 3.17 25.30
C ARG A 207 3.04 4.57 25.24
N GLU A 208 2.60 5.37 26.21
CA GLU A 208 3.32 6.51 26.73
C GLU A 208 4.66 5.98 27.27
N SER A 209 5.71 6.14 26.47
CA SER A 209 7.12 6.13 26.86
C SER A 209 7.94 6.73 25.74
#